data_AF-A0A5A7MTA9-F1
#
_entry.id   AF-A0A5A7MTA9-F1
#
_cell.length_a   1.000
_cell.length_b   1.000
_cell.length_c   1.000
_cell.angle_alpha   90.00
_cell.angle_beta   90.00
_cell.angle_gamma   90.00
#
_symmetry.space_group_name_H-M   'P 1'
#
loop_
_entity.id
_entity.type
_entity.pdbx_description
1 polymer ?
#
loop_
_entity_poly.entity_id
_entity_poly.type
_entity_poly.pdbx_seq_one_letter_code
_entity_poly.pdbx_strand_id
1 'polypeptide(L)' 'MAKKAPGALAATKALMRDSATIRARMDKEGLEFARRLVSPEAREAFMAFAQKRAPDFSNLA' A
#
# COMPACT_ATOMS: atom_id res chain seq x y z
N MET A 1 -2.28 -2.02 27.56
CA MET A 1 -3.38 -1.03 27.38
C MET A 1 -4.67 -1.53 28.06
N ALA A 2 -4.64 -1.87 29.35
CA ALA A 2 -5.76 -2.57 30.01
C ALA A 2 -6.48 -1.74 31.12
N LYS A 3 -6.24 -0.43 31.19
CA LYS A 3 -6.79 0.45 32.25
C LYS A 3 -7.78 1.53 31.76
N LYS A 4 -8.08 1.60 30.46
CA LYS A 4 -8.94 2.63 29.86
C LYS A 4 -10.24 2.00 29.36
N ALA A 5 -11.34 2.74 29.41
CA ALA A 5 -12.63 2.28 28.92
C ALA A 5 -12.58 2.02 27.40
N PRO A 6 -12.82 0.78 26.93
CA PRO A 6 -12.66 0.41 25.52
C PRO A 6 -13.62 1.17 24.59
N GLY A 7 -14.85 1.44 25.03
CA GLY A 7 -15.83 2.21 24.26
C GLY A 7 -15.39 3.67 24.03
N ALA A 8 -14.83 4.31 25.04
CA ALA A 8 -14.30 5.67 24.92
C ALA A 8 -13.12 5.72 23.93
N LEU A 9 -12.21 4.74 23.99
CA LEU A 9 -11.11 4.64 23.04
C LEU A 9 -11.59 4.43 21.59
N ALA A 10 -12.58 3.58 21.38
CA ALA A 10 -13.15 3.34 20.06
C ALA A 10 -13.83 4.61 19.50
N ALA A 11 -14.62 5.31 20.33
CA ALA A 11 -15.29 6.54 19.93
C ALA A 11 -14.29 7.65 19.58
N THR A 12 -13.28 7.89 20.42
CA THR A 12 -12.24 8.89 20.12
C THR A 12 -11.46 8.52 18.86
N LYS A 13 -11.13 7.24 18.66
CA LYS A 13 -10.46 6.78 17.44
C LYS A 13 -11.31 6.98 16.19
N ALA A 14 -12.62 6.79 16.29
CA ALA A 14 -13.54 7.05 15.18
C ALA A 14 -13.59 8.55 14.83
N LEU A 15 -13.67 9.43 15.84
CA LEU A 15 -13.63 10.89 15.64
C LEU A 15 -12.33 11.38 15.00
N MET A 16 -11.21 10.74 15.28
CA MET A 16 -9.90 11.10 14.72
C MET A 16 -9.68 10.55 13.30
N ARG A 17 -10.46 9.56 12.85
CA ARG A 17 -10.19 8.85 11.59
C ARG A 17 -11.17 9.29 10.52
N ASP A 18 -10.68 10.09 9.57
CA ASP A 18 -11.47 10.44 8.39
C ASP A 18 -11.50 9.27 7.39
N SER A 19 -12.48 8.39 7.55
CA SER A 19 -12.60 7.16 6.76
C SER A 19 -12.75 7.43 5.26
N ALA A 20 -13.45 8.50 4.89
CA ALA A 20 -13.66 8.90 3.50
C ALA A 20 -12.35 9.33 2.82
N THR A 21 -11.55 10.18 3.46
CA THR A 21 -10.24 10.60 2.94
C THR A 21 -9.30 9.42 2.81
N ILE A 22 -9.25 8.55 3.82
CA ILE A 22 -8.40 7.35 3.75
C ILE A 22 -8.85 6.45 2.60
N ARG A 23 -10.16 6.23 2.42
CA ARG A 23 -10.68 5.44 1.31
C ARG A 23 -10.32 6.04 -0.05
N ALA A 24 -10.45 7.35 -0.21
CA ALA A 24 -10.08 8.04 -1.44
C ALA A 24 -8.58 7.96 -1.74
N ARG A 25 -7.72 7.95 -0.70
CA ARG A 25 -6.27 7.73 -0.86
C ARG A 25 -5.97 6.30 -1.29
N MET A 26 -6.57 5.31 -0.64
CA MET A 26 -6.42 3.90 -1.02
C MET A 26 -6.82 3.65 -2.48
N ASP A 27 -7.89 4.28 -2.95
CA ASP A 27 -8.35 4.15 -4.34
C ASP A 27 -7.31 4.71 -5.33
N LYS A 28 -6.79 5.92 -5.07
CA LYS A 28 -5.74 6.54 -5.87
C LYS A 28 -4.45 5.70 -5.89
N GLU A 29 -4.02 5.23 -4.72
CA GLU A 29 -2.85 4.36 -4.58
C GLU A 29 -3.07 3.03 -5.31
N GLY A 30 -4.25 2.44 -5.21
CA GLY A 30 -4.59 1.19 -5.90
C GLY A 30 -4.55 1.31 -7.42
N LEU A 31 -5.05 2.42 -7.97
CA LEU A 31 -4.97 2.70 -9.41
C LEU A 31 -3.53 2.85 -9.89
N GLU A 32 -2.70 3.61 -9.17
CA GLU A 32 -1.28 3.76 -9.51
C GLU A 32 -0.53 2.43 -9.38
N PHE A 33 -0.81 1.68 -8.31
CA PHE A 33 -0.23 0.36 -8.10
C PHE A 33 -0.57 -0.60 -9.23
N ALA A 34 -1.83 -0.65 -9.68
CA ALA A 34 -2.25 -1.48 -10.80
C ALA A 34 -1.54 -1.10 -12.12
N ARG A 35 -1.35 0.20 -12.37
CA ARG A 35 -0.58 0.69 -13.53
C ARG A 35 0.88 0.26 -13.45
N ARG A 36 1.49 0.35 -12.27
CA ARG A 36 2.87 -0.07 -12.05
C ARG A 36 3.03 -1.58 -12.11
N LEU A 37 2.02 -2.36 -11.74
CA LEU A 37 2.06 -3.82 -11.75
C LEU A 37 2.26 -4.42 -13.15
N VAL A 38 1.77 -3.75 -14.20
CA VAL A 38 1.92 -4.18 -15.60
C VAL A 38 3.13 -3.57 -16.30
N SER A 39 3.89 -2.71 -15.61
CA SER A 39 5.07 -2.06 -16.16
C SER A 39 6.21 -3.06 -16.42
N PRO A 40 7.13 -2.77 -17.35
CA PRO A 40 8.30 -3.59 -17.57
C PRO A 40 9.20 -3.68 -16.31
N GLU A 41 9.23 -2.64 -15.48
CA GLU A 41 9.91 -2.62 -14.17
C GLU A 41 9.34 -3.71 -13.24
N ALA A 42 8.01 -3.79 -13.11
CA ALA A 42 7.37 -4.80 -12.27
C ALA A 42 7.63 -6.22 -12.80
N ARG A 43 7.59 -6.42 -14.12
CA ARG A 43 7.92 -7.71 -14.73
C ARG A 43 9.33 -8.17 -14.38
N GLU A 44 10.31 -7.27 -14.46
CA GLU A 44 11.70 -7.56 -14.12
C GLU A 44 11.85 -7.85 -12.61
N ALA A 45 11.20 -7.07 -11.75
CA ALA A 45 11.20 -7.30 -10.32
C ALA A 45 10.64 -8.70 -9.97
N PHE A 46 9.51 -9.08 -10.55
CA PHE A 46 8.91 -10.41 -10.33
C PHE A 46 9.77 -11.55 -10.88
N MET A 47 10.36 -11.35 -12.07
CA MET A 47 11.24 -12.34 -12.69
C MET A 47 12.51 -12.54 -11.88
N ALA A 48 13.15 -11.46 -11.43
CA ALA A 48 14.34 -11.51 -10.59
C ALA A 48 14.06 -12.17 -9.24
N PHE A 49 12.91 -11.86 -8.62
CA PHE A 49 12.45 -12.50 -7.39
C PHE A 49 12.26 -14.02 -7.58
N ALA A 50 11.58 -14.44 -8.65
CA ALA A 50 11.39 -15.85 -8.97
C ALA A 50 12.71 -16.58 -9.23
N GLN A 51 13.68 -15.89 -9.83
CA GLN A 51 15.02 -16.41 -10.13
C GLN A 51 16.02 -16.28 -8.97
N LYS A 52 15.62 -15.71 -7.82
CA LYS A 52 16.49 -15.41 -6.67
C LYS A 52 17.75 -14.62 -7.03
N ARG A 53 17.61 -13.66 -7.95
CA ARG A 53 18.67 -12.71 -8.34
C ARG A 53 18.24 -11.28 -8.04
N ALA A 54 19.20 -10.36 -8.08
CA ALA A 54 18.88 -8.94 -8.04
C ALA A 54 18.17 -8.52 -9.36
N PRO A 55 17.12 -7.68 -9.30
CA PRO A 55 16.50 -7.11 -10.49
C PRO A 55 17.41 -6.09 -11.17
N ASP A 56 17.43 -6.09 -12.50
CA ASP A 56 18.18 -5.13 -13.31
C ASP A 56 17.24 -4.12 -13.99
N PHE A 57 17.26 -2.88 -13.53
CA PHE A 57 16.42 -1.80 -14.07
C PHE A 57 17.15 -0.91 -15.08
N SER A 58 18.39 -1.27 -15.47
CA SER A 58 19.33 -0.39 -16.18
C SER A 58 18.83 0.08 -17.56
N ASN A 59 17.81 -0.57 -18.13
CA ASN A 59 17.24 -0.25 -19.45
C ASN A 59 15.70 -0.07 -19.45
N LEU A 60 15.09 0.24 -18.31
CA LEU A 60 13.63 0.34 -18.18
C LEU A 60 13.07 1.78 -18.09
N ALA A 61 13.87 2.78 -18.51
CA ALA A 61 13.48 4.19 -18.57
C ALA A 61 12.59 4.53 -19.77
#